data_AF-A0A4S3JTK6-F1
#
_entry.id   AF-A0A4S3JTK6-F1
#
_cell.length_a   1.000
_cell.length_b   1.000
_cell.length_c   1.000
_cell.angle_alpha   90.00
_cell.angle_beta   90.00
_cell.angle_gamma   90.00
#
_symmetry.space_group_name_H-M   'P 1'
#
loop_
_entity.id
_entity.type
_entity.pdbx_description
1 polymer ?
#
loop_
_entity_poly.entity_id
_entity_poly.type
_entity_poly.pdbx_seq_one_letter_code
_entity_poly.pdbx_strand_id
1 'polypeptide(L)'
;MSVLQTFLLVVDHDKQEAKQIAERVAQGNAARSLVIKDVSLGEYINDEDPILRGKAVSYLTAVIIALPPKFLTRQQTQVLTTFFCDRIEDGGAVTGLETLQKLDRFNKELAEEVARA
;
A
#
# COMPACT_ATOMS: atom_id res chain seq x y z
N MET A 1 0.75 2.70 20.94
CA MET A 1 1.51 2.32 19.74
C MET A 1 0.64 2.56 18.53
N SER A 2 1.22 3.05 17.43
CA SER A 2 0.51 3.16 16.15
C SER A 2 0.28 1.76 15.54
N VAL A 3 -0.82 1.58 14.80
CA VAL A 3 -1.13 0.32 14.09
C VAL A 3 -0.01 -0.05 13.12
N LEU A 4 0.62 0.95 12.50
CA LEU A 4 1.78 0.79 11.62
C LEU A 4 2.97 0.20 12.38
N GLN A 5 3.31 0.74 13.55
CA GLN A 5 4.44 0.24 14.35
C GLN A 5 4.23 -1.21 14.77
N THR A 6 3.01 -1.58 15.14
CA THR A 6 2.68 -2.98 15.45
C THR A 6 2.87 -3.86 14.22
N PHE A 7 2.42 -3.44 13.03
CA PHE A 7 2.66 -4.18 11.80
C PHE A 7 4.15 -4.35 11.48
N LEU A 8 4.94 -3.28 11.57
CA LEU A 8 6.38 -3.29 11.26
C LEU A 8 7.16 -4.26 12.16
N LEU A 9 6.69 -4.48 13.39
CA LEU A 9 7.25 -5.47 14.30
C LEU A 9 6.92 -6.88 13.82
N VAL A 10 5.65 -7.16 13.55
CA VAL A 10 5.15 -8.53 13.33
C VAL A 10 5.33 -9.06 11.91
N VAL A 11 5.49 -8.20 10.90
CA VAL A 11 5.53 -8.60 9.48
C VAL A 11 6.58 -9.66 9.15
N ASP A 12 7.71 -9.68 9.87
CA ASP A 12 8.80 -10.63 9.63
C ASP A 12 8.57 -11.99 10.31
N HIS A 13 7.85 -12.02 11.44
CA HIS A 13 7.77 -13.21 12.30
C HIS A 13 6.36 -13.79 12.46
N ASP A 14 5.31 -12.97 12.31
CA ASP A 14 3.91 -13.38 12.31
C ASP A 14 3.13 -12.74 11.16
N LYS A 15 3.13 -13.45 10.03
CA LYS A 15 2.39 -13.05 8.82
C LYS A 15 0.87 -13.06 9.02
N GLN A 16 0.35 -13.87 9.95
CA GLN A 16 -1.10 -13.94 10.20
C GLN A 16 -1.55 -12.71 10.97
N GLU A 17 -0.80 -12.32 12.00
CA GLU A 17 -1.08 -11.10 12.75
C GLU A 17 -0.93 -9.87 11.86
N ALA A 18 0.12 -9.80 11.04
CA ALA A 18 0.32 -8.73 10.05
C ALA A 18 -0.91 -8.58 9.13
N LYS A 19 -1.44 -9.71 8.64
CA LYS A 19 -2.65 -9.74 7.80
C LYS A 19 -3.88 -9.23 8.56
N GLN A 20 -4.12 -9.69 9.79
CA GLN A 20 -5.25 -9.24 10.59
C GLN A 20 -5.20 -7.74 10.89
N ILE A 21 -4.00 -7.20 11.10
CA ILE A 21 -3.80 -5.76 11.28
C ILE A 21 -4.21 -5.02 10.02
N ALA A 22 -3.73 -5.46 8.85
CA ALA A 22 -4.08 -4.87 7.57
C ALA A 22 -5.59 -4.93 7.28
N GLU A 23 -6.25 -6.06 7.59
CA GLU A 23 -7.70 -6.22 7.45
C GLU A 23 -8.48 -5.25 8.35
N ARG A 24 -8.06 -5.07 9.61
CA ARG A 24 -8.68 -4.10 10.52
C ARG A 24 -8.57 -2.68 9.99
N VAL A 25 -7.44 -2.32 9.40
CA VAL A 25 -7.21 -0.99 8.80
C VAL A 25 -8.10 -0.81 7.56
N ALA A 26 -8.17 -1.82 6.70
CA ALA A 26 -9.00 -1.83 5.50
C ALA A 26 -10.50 -1.70 5.81
N GLN A 27 -10.96 -2.25 6.94
CA GLN A 27 -12.35 -2.14 7.40
C GLN A 27 -12.66 -0.82 8.11
N GLY A 28 -11.64 -0.11 8.60
CA GLY A 28 -11.80 1.14 9.34
C GLY A 28 -12.00 2.37 8.44
N ASN A 29 -12.53 3.46 9.02
CA ASN A 29 -12.63 4.76 8.34
C ASN A 29 -11.26 5.31 7.85
N ALA A 30 -10.16 4.81 8.42
CA ALA A 30 -8.79 5.12 8.00
C ALA A 30 -8.50 4.68 6.57
N ALA A 31 -9.18 3.64 6.05
CA ALA A 31 -9.01 3.19 4.69
C ALA A 31 -9.37 4.27 3.65
N ARG A 32 -10.33 5.16 3.96
CA ARG A 32 -10.66 6.30 3.09
C ARG A 32 -9.57 7.36 3.04
N SER A 33 -8.68 7.40 4.03
CA SER A 33 -7.54 8.32 4.14
C SER A 33 -6.19 7.68 3.78
N LEU A 34 -6.18 6.40 3.34
CA LEU A 34 -4.97 5.65 2.92
C LEU A 34 -4.16 6.37 1.85
N VAL A 35 -4.84 7.23 1.08
CA VAL A 35 -4.20 8.03 0.05
C VAL A 35 -3.63 9.28 0.72
N ILE A 36 -2.34 9.19 1.06
CA ILE A 36 -1.41 10.32 1.21
C ILE A 36 -1.39 11.04 2.57
N LYS A 37 -2.25 10.73 3.55
CA LYS A 37 -2.34 11.56 4.78
C LYS A 37 -1.91 10.94 6.10
N ASP A 38 -1.52 9.67 6.15
CA ASP A 38 -0.93 9.15 7.38
C ASP A 38 0.51 9.65 7.47
N VAL A 39 0.70 10.79 8.14
CA VAL A 39 2.01 11.42 8.43
C VAL A 39 3.00 10.36 8.94
N SER A 40 2.49 9.39 9.71
CA SER A 40 3.25 8.25 10.22
C SER A 40 3.85 7.41 9.09
N LEU A 41 3.09 7.10 8.05
CA LEU A 41 3.56 6.29 6.91
C LEU A 41 4.62 7.04 6.10
N GLY A 42 4.49 8.36 5.99
CA GLY A 42 5.45 9.22 5.29
C GLY A 42 6.85 9.20 5.90
N GLU A 43 6.96 9.06 7.23
CA GLU A 43 8.25 8.95 7.92
C GLU A 43 8.95 7.62 7.57
N TYR A 44 8.24 6.50 7.62
CA TYR A 44 8.83 5.19 7.31
C TYR A 44 9.06 4.94 5.81
N ILE A 45 8.22 5.51 4.95
CA ILE A 45 8.39 5.42 3.50
C ILE A 45 9.60 6.24 3.03
N ASN A 46 9.94 7.34 3.71
CA ASN A 46 11.11 8.16 3.35
C ASN A 46 12.33 7.90 4.24
N ASP A 47 12.32 6.82 5.03
CA ASP A 47 13.44 6.46 5.89
C ASP A 47 14.68 6.11 5.07
N GLU A 48 15.88 6.30 5.61
CA GLU A 48 17.13 5.95 4.94
C GLU A 48 17.36 4.42 4.91
N ASP A 49 16.77 3.67 5.84
CA ASP A 49 16.88 2.21 5.89
C ASP A 49 15.96 1.54 4.84
N PRO A 50 16.52 0.85 3.83
CA PRO A 50 15.74 0.12 2.81
C PRO A 50 14.85 -0.98 3.41
N ILE A 51 15.24 -1.58 4.54
CA ILE A 51 14.44 -2.61 5.20
C ILE A 51 13.18 -1.98 5.77
N LEU A 52 13.32 -0.84 6.45
CA LEU A 52 12.20 -0.14 7.08
C LEU A 52 11.24 0.43 6.02
N ARG A 53 11.78 1.01 4.93
CA ARG A 53 11.00 1.43 3.77
C ARG A 53 10.21 0.27 3.17
N GLY A 54 10.87 -0.87 2.90
CA GLY A 54 10.23 -2.06 2.34
C GLY A 54 9.11 -2.60 3.23
N LYS A 55 9.26 -2.57 4.56
CA LYS A 55 8.20 -2.95 5.48
C LYS A 55 7.01 -1.99 5.45
N ALA A 56 7.26 -0.69 5.32
CA ALA A 56 6.20 0.32 5.19
C ALA A 56 5.43 0.18 3.87
N VAL A 57 6.13 -0.06 2.76
CA VAL A 57 5.53 -0.37 1.45
C VAL A 57 4.73 -1.67 1.53
N SER A 58 5.27 -2.70 2.19
CA SER A 58 4.58 -3.98 2.41
C SER A 58 3.31 -3.84 3.26
N TYR A 59 3.31 -2.95 4.25
CA TYR A 59 2.09 -2.61 5.00
C TYR A 59 1.01 -2.03 4.08
N LEU A 60 1.37 -1.04 3.26
CA LEU A 60 0.43 -0.44 2.32
C LEU A 60 -0.14 -1.48 1.34
N THR A 61 0.72 -2.35 0.81
CA THR A 61 0.32 -3.48 -0.05
C THR A 61 -0.64 -4.41 0.65
N ALA A 62 -0.34 -4.83 1.89
CA ALA A 62 -1.21 -5.72 2.67
C ALA A 62 -2.59 -5.10 2.92
N VAL A 63 -2.65 -3.79 3.19
CA VAL A 63 -3.92 -3.09 3.37
C VAL A 63 -4.71 -3.06 2.06
N ILE A 64 -4.06 -2.75 0.93
CA ILE A 64 -4.74 -2.72 -0.39
C ILE A 64 -5.30 -4.09 -0.77
N ILE A 65 -4.58 -5.18 -0.50
CA ILE A 65 -5.06 -6.56 -0.71
C ILE A 65 -6.34 -6.84 0.08
N ALA A 66 -6.46 -6.27 1.27
CA ALA A 66 -7.63 -6.44 2.13
C ALA A 66 -8.81 -5.52 1.77
N LEU A 67 -8.63 -4.55 0.87
CA LEU A 67 -9.71 -3.65 0.45
C LEU A 67 -10.68 -4.33 -0.53
N PRO A 68 -11.98 -3.97 -0.49
CA PRO A 68 -12.92 -4.37 -1.53
C PRO A 68 -12.49 -3.87 -2.91
N PRO A 69 -12.70 -4.62 -4.00
CA PRO A 69 -12.21 -4.27 -5.35
C PRO A 69 -12.68 -2.91 -5.88
N LYS A 70 -13.85 -2.44 -5.41
CA LYS A 70 -14.48 -1.17 -5.84
C LYS A 70 -14.20 0.00 -4.89
N PHE A 71 -13.44 -0.23 -3.82
CA PHE A 71 -13.19 0.73 -2.75
C PHE A 71 -12.35 1.91 -3.22
N LEU A 72 -11.25 1.64 -3.94
CA LEU A 72 -10.38 2.68 -4.48
C LEU A 72 -11.07 3.40 -5.64
N THR A 73 -10.96 4.73 -5.68
CA THR A 73 -11.36 5.55 -6.82
C THR A 73 -10.29 5.51 -7.91
N ARG A 74 -10.62 5.91 -9.15
CA ARG A 74 -9.64 5.98 -10.25
C ARG A 74 -8.40 6.83 -9.88
N GLN A 75 -8.62 7.99 -9.26
CA GLN A 75 -7.53 8.87 -8.82
C GLN A 75 -6.66 8.20 -7.75
N GLN A 76 -7.27 7.53 -6.78
CA GLN A 76 -6.54 6.80 -5.75
C GLN A 76 -5.71 5.66 -6.34
N THR A 77 -6.28 4.90 -7.28
CA THR A 77 -5.56 3.87 -8.02
C THR A 77 -4.37 4.47 -8.76
N GLN A 78 -4.55 5.58 -9.49
CA GLN A 78 -3.46 6.26 -10.21
C GLN A 78 -2.30 6.69 -9.30
N VAL A 79 -2.62 7.34 -8.17
CA VAL A 79 -1.60 7.77 -7.20
C VAL A 79 -0.86 6.57 -6.63
N LEU A 80 -1.59 5.51 -6.24
CA LEU A 80 -0.97 4.30 -5.70
C LEU A 80 -0.10 3.59 -6.73
N THR A 81 -0.53 3.53 -8.00
CA THR A 81 0.29 2.94 -9.07
C THR A 81 1.58 3.73 -9.27
N THR A 82 1.49 5.07 -9.37
CA THR A 82 2.68 5.93 -9.51
C THR A 82 3.62 5.75 -8.31
N PHE A 83 3.07 5.77 -7.10
CA PHE A 83 3.82 5.54 -5.87
C PHE A 83 4.57 4.21 -5.87
N PHE A 84 3.92 3.10 -6.25
CA PHE A 84 4.59 1.80 -6.29
C PHE A 84 5.59 1.68 -7.45
N CYS A 85 5.40 2.40 -8.56
CA CYS A 85 6.39 2.49 -9.63
C CYS A 85 7.66 3.23 -9.15
N ASP A 86 7.49 4.36 -8.45
CA ASP A 86 8.60 5.13 -7.88
C ASP A 86 9.40 4.32 -6.85
N ARG A 87 8.72 3.36 -6.19
CA ARG A 87 9.28 2.51 -5.14
C ARG A 87 9.47 1.06 -5.57
N ILE A 88 9.63 0.80 -6.86
CA ILE A 88 9.68 -0.58 -7.38
C ILE A 88 10.84 -1.41 -6.82
N GLU A 89 11.91 -0.73 -6.36
CA GLU A 89 13.06 -1.34 -5.69
C GLU A 89 12.79 -1.69 -4.22
N ASP A 90 11.79 -1.06 -3.59
CA ASP A 90 11.40 -1.34 -2.20
C ASP A 90 10.56 -2.63 -2.12
N GLY A 91 10.76 -3.38 -1.02
CA GLY A 91 10.03 -4.61 -0.77
C GLY A 91 8.51 -4.41 -0.74
N GLY A 92 7.77 -5.25 -1.46
CA GLY A 92 6.30 -5.24 -1.48
C GLY A 92 5.67 -4.32 -2.53
N ALA A 93 6.44 -3.49 -3.24
CA ALA A 93 5.92 -2.61 -4.29
C ALA A 93 5.37 -3.38 -5.50
N VAL A 94 6.11 -4.39 -5.96
CA VAL A 94 5.69 -5.25 -7.08
C VAL A 94 4.37 -5.97 -6.79
N THR A 95 4.22 -6.54 -5.58
CA THR A 95 2.96 -7.16 -5.14
C THR A 95 1.83 -6.14 -5.05
N GLY A 96 2.13 -4.90 -4.66
CA GLY A 96 1.18 -3.78 -4.67
C GLY A 96 0.67 -3.47 -6.08
N LEU A 97 1.57 -3.35 -7.05
CA LEU A 97 1.21 -3.14 -8.47
C LEU A 97 0.38 -4.29 -9.03
N GLU A 98 0.78 -5.54 -8.76
CA GLU A 98 0.03 -6.72 -9.19
C GLU A 98 -1.40 -6.73 -8.61
N THR A 99 -1.54 -6.30 -7.36
CA THR A 99 -2.84 -6.19 -6.70
C THR A 99 -3.69 -5.10 -7.34
N LEU A 100 -3.12 -3.92 -7.59
CA LEU A 100 -3.83 -2.81 -8.24
C LEU A 100 -4.29 -3.19 -9.64
N GLN A 101 -3.46 -3.90 -10.42
CA GLN A 101 -3.81 -4.35 -11.77
C GLN A 101 -5.04 -5.26 -11.80
N LYS A 102 -5.31 -6.00 -10.72
CA LYS A 102 -6.46 -6.90 -10.60
C LYS A 102 -7.75 -6.17 -10.18
N LEU A 103 -7.70 -4.88 -9.87
CA LEU A 103 -8.88 -4.10 -9.48
C LEU A 103 -9.67 -3.65 -10.70
N ASP A 104 -11.00 -3.64 -10.57
CA ASP A 104 -11.96 -3.26 -11.64
C ASP A 104 -11.65 -1.90 -12.30
N ARG A 105 -11.01 -0.99 -11.56
CA ARG A 105 -10.72 0.39 -12.01
C ARG A 105 -9.35 0.55 -12.66
N PHE A 106 -8.52 -0.48 -12.69
CA PHE A 106 -7.24 -0.47 -13.41
C PHE A 106 -7.48 -0.90 -14.86
N ASN A 107 -7.77 0.08 -15.71
CA ASN A 107 -8.08 -0.16 -17.13
C ASN A 107 -6.89 0.21 -18.04
N LYS A 108 -7.02 -0.10 -19.33
CA LYS A 108 -5.98 0.17 -20.34
C LYS A 108 -5.58 1.65 -20.39
N GLU A 109 -6.54 2.56 -20.29
CA GLU A 109 -6.29 4.01 -20.29
C GLU A 109 -5.41 4.42 -19.10
N LEU A 110 -5.72 3.94 -17.90
CA LEU A 110 -4.93 4.22 -16.72
C LEU A 110 -3.51 3.65 -16.84
N ALA A 111 -3.37 2.43 -17.38
CA ALA A 111 -2.07 1.83 -17.60
C ALA A 111 -1.22 2.64 -18.60
N GLU A 112 -1.83 3.14 -19.69
CA GLU A 112 -1.15 4.01 -20.66
C GLU A 112 -0.79 5.38 -20.07
N GLU A 113 -1.66 5.95 -19.22
CA GLU A 113 -1.39 7.22 -18.53
C GLU A 113 -0.18 7.09 -17.60
N VAL A 114 -0.13 6.02 -16.79
CA VAL A 114 0.99 5.78 -15.86
C VAL A 114 2.29 5.48 -16.62
N ALA A 115 2.24 4.72 -17.72
CA ALA A 115 3.43 4.39 -18.50
C ALA A 115 4.07 5.59 -19.22
N ARG A 116 3.33 6.70 -19.38
CA ARG A 116 3.80 7.93 -20.03
C ARG A 116 4.29 9.01 -19.04
N ALA A 117 3.98 8.86 -17.76
CA ALA A 117 4.38 9.77 -16.70
C ALA A 117 5.84 9.52 -16.30
#